data_AF-A0A1G7T3N7-F1
#
_entry.id   AF-A0A1G7T3N7-F1
#
_cell.length_a   1.000
_cell.length_b   1.000
_cell.length_c   1.000
_cell.angle_alpha   90.00
_cell.angle_beta   90.00
_cell.angle_gamma   90.00
#
_symmetry.space_group_name_H-M   'P 1'
#
loop_
_entity.id
_entity.type
_entity.pdbx_description
1 polymer ?
#
loop_
_entity_poly.entity_id
_entity_poly.type
_entity_poly.pdbx_seq_one_letter_code
_entity_poly.pdbx_strand_id
1 'polypeptide(L)' 'MQAKGGVGKSILMYLFALKHYQDSKCLFIDVDASTQTSTRQLKFVQQDQSDVASFPDEKGLLIRDNLVAL' A
#
# COMPACT_ATOMS: atom_id res chain seq x y z
N MET A 1 8.87 -2.02 1.33
CA MET A 1 9.69 -0.80 1.23
C MET A 1 9.07 0.29 2.09
N GLN A 2 9.71 0.69 3.19
CA GLN A 2 9.27 1.83 4.01
C GLN A 2 10.12 3.05 3.64
N ALA A 3 9.49 4.19 3.44
CA ALA A 3 10.17 5.46 3.18
C ALA A 3 9.28 6.64 3.56
N LYS A 4 9.83 7.86 3.61
CA LYS A 4 9.08 9.09 3.92
C LYS A 4 7.88 9.30 2.97
N GLY A 5 6.88 10.06 3.41
CA GLY A 5 5.76 10.49 2.56
C GLY A 5 6.26 11.24 1.32
N GLY A 6 5.55 11.13 0.20
CA GLY A 6 5.84 11.89 -1.03
C GLY A 6 6.96 11.33 -1.94
N VAL A 7 7.72 10.32 -1.52
CA VAL A 7 8.84 9.77 -2.32
C VAL A 7 8.43 8.88 -3.49
N GLY A 8 7.13 8.78 -3.81
CA GLY A 8 6.64 8.03 -4.98
C GLY A 8 6.42 6.53 -4.78
N LYS A 9 6.33 6.02 -3.54
CA LYS A 9 6.07 4.58 -3.27
C LYS A 9 4.83 4.04 -4.00
N SER A 10 3.72 4.77 -3.99
CA SER A 10 2.48 4.36 -4.68
C SER A 10 2.65 4.33 -6.20
N ILE A 11 3.43 5.27 -6.77
CA ILE A 11 3.78 5.25 -8.20
C ILE A 11 4.64 4.04 -8.53
N LEU A 12 5.64 3.73 -7.69
CA LEU A 12 6.47 2.55 -7.89
C LEU A 12 5.62 1.27 -7.87
N MET A 13 4.73 1.13 -6.89
CA MET A 13 3.80 0.01 -6.78
C MET A 13 2.89 -0.11 -8.03
N TYR A 14 2.38 1.02 -8.52
CA TYR A 14 1.59 1.07 -9.75
C TYR A 14 2.38 0.57 -10.97
N LEU A 15 3.65 0.96 -11.13
CA LEU A 15 4.50 0.50 -12.22
C LEU A 15 4.80 -1.01 -12.14
N PHE A 16 5.01 -1.53 -10.92
CA PHE A 16 5.14 -2.97 -10.71
C PHE A 16 3.85 -3.70 -11.10
N ALA A 17 2.69 -3.16 -10.72
CA ALA A 17 1.41 -3.74 -11.10
C ALA A 17 1.19 -3.75 -12.61
N LEU A 18 1.52 -2.66 -13.32
CA LEU A 18 1.45 -2.65 -14.78
C LEU A 18 2.33 -3.73 -15.43
N LYS A 19 3.47 -4.06 -14.82
CA LYS A 19 4.37 -5.09 -15.34
C LYS A 19 3.89 -6.51 -15.04
N HIS A 20 3.21 -6.73 -13.92
CA HIS A 20 2.96 -8.06 -13.37
C HIS A 20 1.47 -8.42 -13.17
N TYR A 21 0.51 -7.56 -13.53
CA TYR A 21 -0.93 -7.84 -13.31
C TYR A 21 -1.49 -9.07 -14.05
N GLN A 22 -0.76 -9.61 -15.03
CA GLN A 22 -1.12 -10.84 -15.74
C GLN A 22 -0.42 -12.09 -15.19
N ASP A 23 0.48 -11.93 -14.22
CA ASP A 23 1.19 -13.04 -13.58
C ASP A 23 0.36 -13.55 -12.40
N SER A 24 -0.28 -14.70 -12.57
CA SER A 24 -1.11 -15.33 -11.53
C SER A 24 -0.35 -15.77 -10.28
N LYS A 25 0.99 -15.66 -10.28
CA LYS A 25 1.84 -15.89 -9.10
C LYS A 25 2.18 -14.60 -8.37
N CYS A 26 1.66 -13.46 -8.81
CA CYS A 26 1.89 -12.15 -8.20
C CYS A 26 0.68 -11.73 -7.35
N LEU A 27 0.96 -11.22 -6.14
CA LEU A 27 -0.05 -10.68 -5.24
C LEU A 27 0.39 -9.28 -4.77
N PHE A 28 -0.50 -8.31 -4.94
CA PHE A 28 -0.28 -6.92 -4.56
C PHE A 28 -0.98 -6.62 -3.25
N ILE A 29 -0.21 -6.46 -2.17
CA ILE A 29 -0.75 -6.20 -0.83
C ILE A 29 -0.51 -4.74 -0.46
N ASP A 30 -1.59 -4.00 -0.18
CA ASP A 30 -1.50 -2.67 0.42
C ASP A 30 -1.49 -2.79 1.95
N VAL A 31 -0.34 -2.45 2.55
CA VAL A 31 -0.10 -2.56 4.00
C VAL A 31 -0.32 -1.22 4.73
N ASP A 32 -0.50 -0.13 3.98
CA ASP A 32 -0.70 1.23 4.50
C ASP A 32 -1.82 1.92 3.72
N ALA A 33 -3.03 1.38 3.87
CA ALA A 33 -4.24 1.88 3.21
C ALA A 33 -4.76 3.21 3.79
N SER A 34 -4.02 3.85 4.70
CA SER A 34 -4.42 5.07 5.41
C SER A 34 -4.78 6.24 4.46
N THR A 35 -4.20 6.26 3.26
CA THR A 35 -4.45 7.28 2.22
C THR A 35 -5.29 6.79 1.04
N GLN A 36 -5.63 5.49 0.98
CA GLN A 36 -6.38 4.81 -0.11
C GLN A 36 -5.85 5.06 -1.55
N THR A 37 -4.67 5.67 -1.69
CA THR A 37 -4.15 6.13 -2.99
C THR A 37 -3.75 4.93 -3.85
N SER A 38 -3.14 3.92 -3.24
CA SER A 38 -2.71 2.68 -3.90
C SER A 38 -3.92 1.86 -4.37
N THR A 39 -4.94 1.71 -3.54
CA THR A 39 -6.18 0.98 -3.90
C THR A 39 -6.88 1.58 -5.12
N ARG A 40 -6.90 2.92 -5.23
CA ARG A 40 -7.48 3.59 -6.41
C ARG A 40 -6.64 3.40 -7.67
N GLN A 41 -5.31 3.41 -7.53
CA GLN A 41 -4.38 3.23 -8.64
C GLN A 41 -4.37 1.80 -9.18
N LEU A 42 -4.62 0.81 -8.33
CA LEU A 42 -4.58 -0.62 -8.68
C LEU A 42 -5.91 -1.21 -9.15
N LYS A 43 -6.94 -0.40 -9.44
CA LYS A 43 -8.27 -0.88 -9.88
C LYS A 43 -8.28 -1.78 -11.12
N PHE A 44 -7.21 -1.78 -11.90
CA PHE A 44 -7.06 -2.62 -13.10
C PHE A 44 -6.50 -4.02 -12.78
N VAL A 45 -5.95 -4.22 -11.59
CA VAL A 45 -5.50 -5.53 -11.09
C VAL A 45 -6.76 -6.32 -10.73
N GLN A 46 -6.79 -7.60 -11.11
CA GLN A 46 -7.92 -8.47 -10.80
C GLN A 46 -8.12 -8.60 -9.29
N GLN A 47 -9.37 -8.73 -8.83
CA GLN A 47 -9.70 -8.75 -7.40
C GLN A 47 -9.01 -9.87 -6.62
N ASP A 48 -8.64 -10.97 -7.28
CA ASP A 48 -7.91 -12.11 -6.69
C ASP A 48 -6.41 -11.85 -6.52
N GLN A 49 -5.86 -10.80 -7.13
CA GLN A 49 -4.45 -10.42 -7.07
C GLN A 49 -4.19 -9.16 -6.24
N SER A 50 -5.20 -8.61 -5.58
CA SER A 50 -5.05 -7.43 -4.72
C SER A 50 -5.70 -7.63 -3.36
N ASP A 51 -4.98 -7.33 -2.28
CA ASP A 51 -5.52 -7.39 -0.92
C ASP A 51 -5.09 -6.17 -0.10
N VAL A 52 -5.85 -5.86 0.95
CA VAL A 52 -5.58 -4.77 1.88
C VAL A 52 -5.39 -5.36 3.27
N ALA A 53 -4.17 -5.26 3.78
CA ALA A 53 -3.84 -5.69 5.13
C ALA A 53 -3.61 -4.44 5.99
N SER A 54 -4.48 -4.21 6.97
CA SER A 54 -4.22 -3.24 8.03
C SER A 54 -3.63 -3.99 9.21
N PHE A 55 -2.40 -3.71 9.61
CA PHE A 55 -1.90 -4.18 10.90
C PHE A 55 -2.35 -3.19 11.98
N PRO A 56 -3.35 -3.53 12.82
CA PRO A 56 -3.50 -2.83 14.08
C PRO A 56 -2.25 -3.15 14.91
N ASP A 57 -1.61 -2.12 15.45
CA ASP A 57 -0.77 -2.31 16.64
C ASP A 57 -1.63 -2.97 17.74
N GLU A 58 -1.03 -3.62 18.75
CA GLU A 58 -1.71 -4.44 19.77
C GLU A 58 -2.84 -3.71 20.55
N LYS A 59 -3.05 -2.42 20.28
CA LYS A 59 -4.06 -1.53 20.86
C LYS A 59 -5.03 -0.89 19.84
N GLY A 60 -4.97 -1.23 18.56
CA GLY A 60 -5.90 -0.73 17.54
C GLY A 60 -5.87 0.80 17.30
N LEU A 61 -4.80 1.48 17.73
CA LEU A 61 -4.65 2.94 17.61
C LEU A 61 -3.65 3.29 16.50
N LEU A 62 -4.12 4.01 15.49
CA LEU A 62 -3.26 4.65 14.49
C LEU A 62 -2.52 5.82 15.15
N ILE A 63 -1.28 5.62 15.60
CA ILE A 63 -0.46 6.71 16.14
C ILE A 63 0.03 7.57 14.98
N ARG A 64 -0.67 8.69 14.75
CA ARG A 64 -0.33 9.66 13.68
C ARG A 64 0.45 10.88 14.19
N ASP A 65 0.53 11.13 15.49
CA ASP A 65 0.81 12.48 16.01
C ASP A 65 2.08 12.68 16.86
N ASN A 66 3.05 11.75 16.92
CA ASN A 66 4.25 11.96 17.77
C ASN A 66 5.61 11.69 17.11
N LEU A 67 5.79 12.06 15.84
CA LEU A 67 7.12 12.10 15.21
C LEU A 67 7.58 13.51 14.84
N VAL A 68 7.20 14.51 15.65
CA VAL A 68 7.94 15.78 15.77
C VAL A 68 7.92 16.26 17.22
N ALA A 69 8.88 15.80 18.01
CA ALA A 69 9.48 16.58 19.09
C ALA A 69 10.88 16.03 19.34
N LEU A 70 11.86 16.92 19.24
CA LEU A 70 13.28 16.72 19.58
C LEU A 70 13.47 16.19 21.00
#